data_AF-A0A3B1BN63-F1
#
_entry.id   AF-A0A3B1BN63-F1
#
_cell.length_a   1.000
_cell.length_b   1.000
_cell.length_c   1.000
_cell.angle_alpha   90.00
_cell.angle_beta   90.00
_cell.angle_gamma   90.00
#
_symmetry.space_group_name_H-M   'P 1'
#
loop_
_entity.id
_entity.type
_entity.pdbx_description
1 polymer ?
#
loop_
_entity_poly.entity_id
_entity_poly.type
_entity_poly.pdbx_seq_one_letter_code
_entity_poly.pdbx_strand_id
1 'polypeptide(L)' 'MRYFRSSRLFEALTMASGDGSFVKLLLQLAKTDVLIIDDWGLDVLNQKQSKDLLEVMEDRHGLGATIVTSQLSFHSGL' A
#
# COMPACT_ATOMS: atom_id res chain seq x y z
N MET A 1 13.28 -6.21 2.10
CA MET A 1 12.30 -5.48 2.93
C MET A 1 12.10 -4.08 2.35
N ARG A 2 10.85 -3.60 2.24
CA ARG A 2 10.51 -2.24 1.81
C ARG A 2 9.48 -1.63 2.77
N TYR A 3 9.64 -0.37 3.12
CA TYR A 3 8.76 0.37 4.02
C TYR A 3 8.12 1.54 3.29
N PHE A 4 6.83 1.74 3.53
CA PHE A 4 6.07 2.92 3.12
C PHE A 4 5.21 3.42 4.27
N ARG A 5 5.10 4.74 4.43
CA ARG A 5 3.85 5.30 4.97
C ARG A 5 2.75 5.16 3.91
N SER A 6 1.53 4.86 4.34
CA SER A 6 0.37 4.63 3.47
C SER A 6 0.20 5.74 2.42
N SER A 7 0.24 6.99 2.84
CA SER A 7 0.14 8.18 1.97
C SER A 7 1.20 8.20 0.86
N ARG A 8 2.45 7.84 1.18
CA ARG A 8 3.56 7.77 0.21
C ARG A 8 3.45 6.60 -0.75
N LEU A 9 2.87 5.48 -0.30
CA LEU A 9 2.55 4.37 -1.20
C LEU A 9 1.51 4.80 -2.24
N PHE A 10 0.43 5.44 -1.80
CA PHE A 10 -0.62 5.90 -2.72
C PHE A 10 -0.15 7.02 -3.66
N GLU A 11 0.71 7.93 -3.19
CA GLU A 11 1.36 8.92 -4.04
C GLU A 11 2.23 8.25 -5.11
N ALA A 12 3.03 7.24 -4.75
CA ALA A 12 3.85 6.50 -5.69
C ALA A 12 3.00 5.74 -6.73
N LEU A 13 1.92 5.09 -6.33
CA LEU A 13 0.97 4.42 -7.24
C LEU A 13 0.31 5.42 -8.20
N THR A 14 -0.05 6.60 -7.70
CA THR A 14 -0.64 7.69 -8.50
C THR A 14 0.35 8.22 -9.53
N MET A 15 1.58 8.52 -9.13
CA MET A 15 2.63 8.99 -10.04
C MET A 15 2.95 7.92 -11.09
N ALA A 16 3.10 6.67 -10.68
CA ALA A 16 3.44 5.57 -11.57
C ALA A 16 2.35 5.31 -12.62
N SER A 17 1.08 5.55 -12.26
CA SER A 17 -0.04 5.53 -13.21
C SER A 17 0.05 6.67 -14.23
N GLY A 18 0.49 7.86 -13.82
CA GLY A 18 0.58 9.05 -14.67
C GLY A 18 1.78 9.06 -15.62
N ASP A 19 2.90 8.42 -15.23
CA ASP A 19 4.14 8.38 -16.02
C ASP A 19 4.37 7.04 -16.76
N GLY A 20 3.43 6.09 -16.64
CA GLY A 20 3.49 4.78 -17.28
C GLY A 20 4.40 3.76 -16.58
N SER A 21 4.97 4.09 -15.42
CA SER A 21 5.82 3.18 -14.63
C SER A 21 5.06 2.24 -13.68
N PHE A 22 3.72 2.25 -13.73
CA PHE A 22 2.87 1.49 -12.82
C PHE A 22 3.20 -0.01 -12.76
N VAL A 23 3.26 -0.69 -13.91
CA VAL A 23 3.61 -2.12 -13.99
C VAL A 23 5.00 -2.40 -13.39
N LYS A 24 5.96 -1.50 -13.60
CA LYS A 24 7.31 -1.63 -13.02
C LYS A 24 7.27 -1.53 -11.50
N LEU A 25 6.45 -0.64 -10.95
CA LEU A 25 6.26 -0.51 -9.50
C LEU A 25 5.58 -1.75 -8.92
N LEU A 26 4.54 -2.29 -9.58
CA LEU A 26 3.89 -3.55 -9.16
C LEU A 26 4.89 -4.70 -9.08
N LEU A 27 5.68 -4.94 -10.13
CA LEU A 27 6.70 -5.99 -10.15
C LEU A 27 7.77 -5.79 -9.06
N GLN A 28 8.13 -4.54 -8.74
CA GLN A 28 9.04 -4.24 -7.65
C GLN A 28 8.44 -4.54 -6.27
N LEU A 29 7.16 -4.25 -6.08
CA LEU A 29 6.44 -4.56 -4.85
C LEU A 29 6.21 -6.07 -4.71
N ALA A 30 5.82 -6.76 -5.78
CA ALA A 30 5.60 -8.21 -5.83
C ALA A 30 6.81 -9.01 -5.32
N LYS A 31 8.02 -8.70 -5.82
CA LYS A 31 9.27 -9.39 -5.46
C LYS A 31 9.83 -9.03 -4.07
N THR A 32 9.18 -8.15 -3.32
CA THR A 32 9.68 -7.75 -2.00
C THR A 32 9.27 -8.78 -0.96
N ASP A 33 10.25 -9.43 -0.30
CA ASP A 33 9.98 -10.46 0.71
C ASP A 33 9.08 -9.98 1.86
N VAL A 34 9.29 -8.72 2.29
CA VAL A 34 8.50 -8.05 3.34
C VAL A 34 8.19 -6.61 2.93
N LEU A 35 6.92 -6.33 2.69
CA LEU A 35 6.39 -4.97 2.46
C LEU A 35 5.71 -4.48 3.74
N ILE A 36 6.14 -3.34 4.27
CA ILE A 36 5.51 -2.69 5.42
C ILE A 36 4.77 -1.44 4.95
N ILE A 37 3.50 -1.33 5.31
CA ILE A 37 2.64 -0.17 5.08
C ILE A 37 2.22 0.40 6.43
N ASP A 38 2.76 1.55 6.78
CA ASP A 38 2.57 2.22 8.05
C ASP A 38 1.54 3.35 7.95
N ASP A 39 1.03 3.84 9.09
CA ASP A 39 0.01 4.89 9.17
C ASP A 39 -1.25 4.58 8.33
N TRP A 40 -1.72 3.33 8.35
CA TRP A 40 -2.93 2.93 7.63
C TRP A 40 -4.19 3.56 8.22
N GLY A 41 -5.13 3.94 7.36
CA GLY A 41 -6.50 4.33 7.76
C GLY A 41 -6.66 5.77 8.26
N LEU A 42 -5.66 6.64 8.07
CA LEU A 42 -5.78 8.07 8.38
C LEU A 42 -6.68 8.82 7.38
N ASP A 43 -6.67 8.40 6.12
CA ASP A 43 -7.50 8.96 5.05
C ASP A 43 -8.37 7.86 4.41
N VAL A 44 -9.56 8.26 3.94
CA VAL A 44 -10.43 7.35 3.15
C VAL A 44 -9.86 7.20 1.75
N LEU A 45 -9.64 5.95 1.33
CA LEU A 45 -9.17 5.67 -0.03
C LEU A 45 -10.25 6.01 -1.05
N ASN A 46 -9.87 6.73 -2.11
CA ASN A 46 -10.72 6.87 -3.28
C ASN A 46 -10.77 5.55 -4.08
N GLN A 47 -11.72 5.45 -5.02
CA GLN A 47 -11.91 4.21 -5.78
C GLN A 47 -10.64 3.77 -6.55
N LYS A 48 -9.86 4.71 -7.08
CA LYS A 48 -8.62 4.38 -7.79
C LYS A 48 -7.58 3.81 -6.84
N GLN A 49 -7.34 4.46 -5.71
CA GLN A 49 -6.39 3.99 -4.69
C GLN A 49 -6.75 2.59 -4.17
N SER A 50 -8.04 2.31 -3.98
CA SER A 50 -8.50 0.98 -3.59
C SER A 50 -8.22 -0.08 -4.66
N LYS A 51 -8.39 0.24 -5.95
CA LYS A 51 -8.08 -0.67 -7.06
C LYS A 51 -6.57 -0.89 -7.21
N ASP A 52 -5.78 0.18 -7.18
CA ASP A 52 -4.33 0.09 -7.29
C ASP A 52 -3.75 -0.76 -6.13
N LEU A 53 -4.27 -0.58 -4.91
CA LEU A 53 -3.89 -1.41 -3.77
C LEU A 53 -4.27 -2.88 -3.96
N LEU A 54 -5.48 -3.15 -4.46
CA LEU A 54 -5.93 -4.52 -4.71
C LEU A 54 -4.95 -5.22 -5.67
N GLU A 55 -4.55 -4.54 -6.74
CA GLU A 55 -3.59 -5.05 -7.72
C GLU A 55 -2.21 -5.36 -7.07
N VAL A 56 -1.72 -4.47 -6.20
CA VAL A 56 -0.52 -4.73 -5.38
C VAL A 56 -0.67 -5.98 -4.51
N MET A 57 -1.84 -6.19 -3.92
CA MET A 57 -2.09 -7.33 -3.03
C MET A 57 -2.27 -8.64 -3.80
N GLU A 58 -2.90 -8.60 -4.97
CA GLU A 58 -3.06 -9.73 -5.88
C GLU A 58 -1.71 -10.22 -6.39
N ASP A 59 -0.86 -9.31 -6.91
CA ASP A 59 0.48 -9.64 -7.39
C ASP A 59 1.40 -10.18 -6.28
N ARG A 60 1.13 -9.81 -5.02
CA ARG A 60 1.90 -10.26 -3.85
C ARG A 60 1.37 -11.54 -3.21
N HIS A 61 0.16 -11.97 -3.56
CA HIS A 61 -0.49 -13.09 -2.90
C HIS A 61 0.35 -14.37 -3.00
N GLY A 62 0.77 -14.91 -1.86
CA GLY A 62 1.59 -16.13 -1.77
C GLY A 62 3.08 -15.95 -2.07
N LEU A 63 3.56 -14.74 -2.37
CA LEU A 63 4.98 -14.49 -2.70
C LEU A 63 5.80 -13.89 -1.54
N GLY A 64 5.19 -13.07 -0.68
CA GLY A 64 5.89 -12.41 0.42
C GLY A 64 4.94 -11.85 1.47
N ALA A 65 5.48 -11.48 2.63
CA ALA A 65 4.69 -10.96 3.74
C ALA A 65 4.35 -9.48 3.54
N THR A 66 3.09 -9.10 3.75
CA THR A 66 2.66 -7.70 3.84
C THR A 66 2.25 -7.40 5.27
N ILE A 67 2.91 -6.42 5.89
CA ILE A 67 2.61 -5.94 7.25
C ILE A 67 1.95 -4.58 7.12
N VAL A 68 0.81 -4.41 7.79
CA VAL A 68 0.10 -3.12 7.83
C VAL A 68 0.02 -2.68 9.29
N THR A 69 0.43 -1.44 9.55
CA THR A 69 0.30 -0.81 10.88
C THR A 69 -0.65 0.37 10.77
N SER A 70 -1.48 0.55 11.79
CA SER A 70 -2.48 1.61 11.88
C SER A 70 -2.45 2.20 13.28
N GLN A 71 -2.69 3.51 13.38
CA GLN A 71 -2.72 4.24 14.63
C GLN A 71 -4.15 4.63 14.98
N LEU A 72 -5.01 3.62 15.17
CA LEU A 72 -6.38 3.85 15.61
C LEU A 72 -6.38 4.26 17.09
N SER A 73 -6.84 5.48 17.35
CA SER A 73 -7.10 5.93 18.71
C SER A 73 -8.38 5.29 19.22
N PHE A 74 -8.27 4.33 20.15
CA PHE A 74 -9.43 3.86 20.89
C PHE A 74 -9.79 4.88 21.96
N HIS A 75 -10.84 5.67 21.75
CA HIS A 75 -11.48 6.39 22.84
C HIS A 75 -12.40 5.41 23.57
N SER A 76 -11.96 4.87 24.72
CA SER A 76 -12.86 4.21 25.66
C SER A 76 -13.64 5.30 26.41
N GLY A 77 -14.89 5.51 26.03
CA GLY A 77 -15.84 6.37 26.75
C GLY A 77 -16.40 5.69 28.00
N LEU A 78 -15.53 5.13 28.84
CA LEU A 78 -15.86 4.68 30.20
C LEU A 78 -15.35 5.68 31.22
#